data_AF-A0A3M2HEX0-F1
#
_entry.id   AF-A0A3M2HEX0-F1
#
_cell.length_a   1.000
_cell.length_b   1.000
_cell.length_c   1.000
_cell.angle_alpha   90.00
_cell.angle_beta   90.00
_cell.angle_gamma   90.00
#
_symmetry.space_group_name_H-M   'P 1'
#
loop_
_entity.id
_entity.type
_entity.pdbx_description
1 polymer ?
#
loop_
_entity_poly.entity_id
_entity_poly.type
_entity_poly.pdbx_seq_one_letter_code
_entity_poly.pdbx_strand_id
1 'polypeptide(L)'
;MSAPQTASQSSTQTVPAGQWLIVEGSTPAYFLYKLISGQVGIYKEGQKIATVTVHPGAPPRFLGILSTLSADREHRASVKAETDVEVETIYIDHIRGILAHEVPREIRQTIQAMIEAIVIADEIKSLRRKLSHMPVVELEIPETLDPELKHILTELRKLYECLIYDQECREQF
;
A
#
# COMPACT_ATOMS: atom_id res chain seq x y z
N MET A 1 -13.94 -44.22 4.45
CA MET A 1 -14.37 -42.97 5.13
C MET A 1 -13.71 -41.84 4.37
N SER A 2 -14.44 -41.18 3.48
CA SER A 2 -13.93 -40.09 2.65
C SER A 2 -14.02 -38.80 3.46
N ALA A 3 -12.88 -38.13 3.66
CA ALA A 3 -12.83 -36.82 4.30
C ALA A 3 -13.61 -35.79 3.45
N PRO A 4 -14.29 -34.81 4.06
CA PRO A 4 -14.97 -33.77 3.30
C PRO A 4 -13.92 -32.85 2.67
N GLN A 5 -13.93 -32.79 1.33
CA GLN A 5 -13.28 -31.72 0.59
C GLN A 5 -14.02 -30.42 0.92
N THR A 6 -13.49 -29.60 1.82
CA THR A 6 -13.83 -28.19 1.89
C THR A 6 -13.18 -27.50 0.70
N ALA A 7 -13.82 -27.60 -0.47
CA ALA A 7 -13.57 -26.67 -1.56
C ALA A 7 -13.99 -25.28 -1.02
N SER A 8 -13.03 -24.40 -0.74
CA SER A 8 -13.35 -23.00 -0.54
C SER A 8 -13.96 -22.52 -1.85
N GLN A 9 -15.25 -22.23 -1.87
CA GLN A 9 -15.92 -21.69 -3.06
C GLN A 9 -15.32 -20.32 -3.34
N SER A 10 -14.29 -20.26 -4.17
CA SER A 10 -13.84 -19.03 -4.75
C SER A 10 -14.67 -18.77 -6.00
N SER A 11 -15.64 -17.87 -5.89
CA SER A 11 -16.45 -17.47 -7.02
C SER A 11 -15.67 -16.44 -7.83
N THR A 12 -15.28 -16.81 -9.05
CA THR A 12 -14.85 -15.82 -10.05
C THR A 12 -16.02 -14.91 -10.39
N GLN A 13 -15.77 -13.60 -10.42
CA GLN A 13 -16.74 -12.59 -10.81
C GLN A 13 -16.14 -11.66 -11.85
N THR A 14 -16.99 -11.12 -12.72
CA THR A 14 -16.60 -10.10 -13.68
C THR A 14 -16.90 -8.72 -13.10
N VAL A 15 -15.89 -7.86 -13.04
CA VAL A 15 -16.02 -6.46 -12.65
C VAL A 15 -15.98 -5.61 -13.93
N PRO A 16 -17.03 -4.83 -14.23
CA PRO A 16 -17.08 -4.00 -15.43
C PRO A 16 -16.00 -2.93 -15.49
N ALA A 17 -15.61 -2.56 -16.71
CA ALA A 17 -14.73 -1.43 -16.96
C ALA A 17 -15.26 -0.16 -16.25
N GLY A 18 -14.35 0.59 -15.64
CA GLY A 18 -14.66 1.82 -14.93
C GLY A 18 -14.93 1.66 -13.43
N GLN A 19 -15.13 0.44 -12.92
CA GLN A 19 -15.39 0.22 -11.49
C GLN A 19 -14.10 0.19 -10.65
N TRP A 20 -14.21 0.70 -9.42
CA TRP A 20 -13.13 0.64 -8.44
C TRP A 20 -13.17 -0.70 -7.70
N LEU A 21 -12.07 -1.44 -7.75
CA LEU A 21 -11.90 -2.66 -6.94
C LEU A 21 -11.39 -2.31 -5.54
N ILE A 22 -10.45 -1.35 -5.47
CA ILE A 22 -9.79 -0.91 -4.25
C ILE A 22 -9.76 0.62 -4.26
N VAL A 23 -10.00 1.24 -3.11
CA VAL A 23 -9.94 2.69 -2.92
C VAL A 23 -8.83 3.02 -1.92
N GLU A 24 -7.97 3.97 -2.26
CA GLU A 24 -6.90 4.47 -1.38
C GLU A 24 -7.47 5.05 -0.08
N GLY A 25 -6.80 4.82 1.04
CA GLY A 25 -7.22 5.24 2.38
C GLY A 25 -8.35 4.39 2.97
N SER A 26 -8.90 3.42 2.23
CA SER A 26 -9.90 2.51 2.78
C SER A 26 -9.25 1.35 3.54
N THR A 27 -9.92 0.91 4.62
CA THR A 27 -9.61 -0.34 5.29
C THR A 27 -9.95 -1.51 4.35
N PRO A 28 -9.03 -2.46 4.12
CA PRO A 28 -9.26 -3.60 3.26
C PRO A 28 -10.41 -4.43 3.82
N ALA A 29 -11.28 -4.85 2.91
CA ALA A 29 -12.21 -5.93 3.19
C ALA A 29 -11.46 -7.18 3.65
N TYR A 30 -12.15 -8.13 4.26
CA TYR A 30 -11.53 -9.36 4.76
C TYR A 30 -11.13 -10.35 3.65
N PHE A 31 -10.84 -9.84 2.45
CA PHE A 31 -10.41 -10.58 1.27
C PHE A 31 -9.52 -9.70 0.37
N LEU A 32 -8.79 -10.34 -0.54
CA LEU A 32 -8.05 -9.72 -1.63
C LEU A 32 -8.66 -10.10 -2.98
N TYR A 33 -8.42 -9.28 -4.00
CA TYR A 33 -8.72 -9.65 -5.37
C TYR A 33 -7.51 -10.32 -6.01
N LYS A 34 -7.76 -11.45 -6.68
CA LYS A 34 -6.83 -12.11 -7.58
C LYS A 34 -7.33 -11.89 -9.00
N LEU A 35 -6.61 -11.06 -9.74
CA LEU A 35 -6.88 -10.74 -11.14
C LEU A 35 -6.54 -11.94 -12.03
N ILE A 36 -7.56 -12.50 -12.66
CA ILE A 36 -7.49 -13.67 -13.55
C ILE A 36 -7.29 -13.23 -15.00
N SER A 37 -8.02 -12.21 -15.43
CA SER A 37 -7.92 -11.67 -16.79
C SER A 37 -8.38 -10.20 -16.86
N GLY A 38 -7.90 -9.48 -17.89
CA GLY A 38 -8.24 -8.08 -18.15
C GLY A 38 -7.16 -7.10 -17.70
N GLN A 39 -7.52 -5.82 -17.65
CA GLN A 39 -6.61 -4.72 -17.33
C GLN A 39 -7.13 -3.86 -16.17
N VAL A 40 -6.24 -3.55 -15.24
CA VAL A 40 -6.50 -2.60 -14.14
C VAL A 40 -5.46 -1.47 -14.13
N GLY A 41 -5.89 -0.28 -13.72
CA GLY A 41 -5.04 0.86 -13.42
C GLY A 41 -4.79 0.97 -11.92
N ILE A 42 -3.56 1.30 -11.55
CA ILE A 42 -3.17 1.61 -10.17
C ILE A 42 -3.06 3.12 -10.05
N TYR A 43 -3.78 3.69 -9.11
CA TYR A 43 -3.86 5.12 -8.87
C TYR A 43 -3.37 5.45 -7.48
N LYS A 44 -2.62 6.54 -7.34
CA LYS A 44 -2.21 7.06 -6.03
C LYS A 44 -2.37 8.58 -6.03
N GLU A 45 -3.02 9.11 -5.01
CA GLU A 45 -3.40 10.53 -4.90
C GLU A 45 -4.15 11.03 -6.15
N GLY A 46 -5.03 10.18 -6.69
CA GLY A 46 -5.82 10.48 -7.89
C GLY A 46 -5.08 10.36 -9.23
N GLN A 47 -3.76 10.16 -9.23
CA GLN A 47 -2.96 10.00 -10.45
C GLN A 47 -2.70 8.53 -10.78
N LYS A 48 -2.83 8.16 -12.05
CA LYS A 48 -2.49 6.80 -12.51
C LYS A 48 -0.98 6.63 -12.54
N ILE A 49 -0.47 5.68 -11.75
CA ILE A 49 0.98 5.42 -11.62
C ILE A 49 1.43 4.15 -12.33
N ALA A 50 0.51 3.22 -12.60
CA ALA A 50 0.81 1.97 -13.29
C ALA A 50 -0.43 1.36 -13.94
N THR A 51 -0.19 0.42 -14.85
CA THR A 51 -1.22 -0.44 -15.45
C THR A 51 -0.77 -1.88 -15.31
N VAL A 52 -1.69 -2.76 -14.94
CA VAL A 52 -1.48 -4.21 -14.86
C VAL A 52 -2.43 -4.90 -15.82
N THR A 53 -1.89 -5.66 -16.74
CA THR A 53 -2.65 -6.47 -17.70
C THR A 53 -2.38 -7.95 -17.44
N VAL A 54 -3.44 -8.75 -17.36
CA VAL A 54 -3.36 -10.21 -17.30
C VAL A 54 -4.14 -10.78 -18.49
N HIS A 55 -3.45 -11.55 -19.32
CA HIS A 55 -4.09 -12.25 -20.43
C HIS A 55 -4.73 -13.55 -19.94
N PRO A 56 -5.85 -14.01 -20.55
CA PRO A 56 -6.45 -15.29 -20.21
C PRO A 56 -5.43 -16.44 -20.24
N GLY A 57 -5.39 -17.24 -19.17
CA GLY A 57 -4.45 -18.35 -19.01
C GLY A 57 -3.05 -17.96 -18.51
N ALA A 58 -2.73 -16.67 -18.40
CA ALA A 58 -1.51 -16.21 -17.75
C ALA A 58 -1.59 -16.37 -16.22
N PRO A 59 -0.44 -16.40 -15.52
CA PRO A 59 -0.44 -16.40 -14.06
C PRO A 59 -1.18 -15.18 -13.49
N PRO A 60 -2.06 -15.39 -12.50
CA PRO A 60 -2.90 -14.33 -11.95
C PRO A 60 -2.08 -13.36 -11.10
N ARG A 61 -2.64 -12.17 -10.84
CA ARG A 61 -2.00 -11.13 -10.03
C ARG A 61 -2.84 -10.79 -8.80
N PHE A 62 -2.21 -10.78 -7.63
CA PHE A 62 -2.87 -10.34 -6.39
C PHE A 62 -2.88 -8.81 -6.31
N LEU A 63 -4.04 -8.26 -6.00
CA LEU A 63 -4.27 -6.83 -5.83
C LEU A 63 -4.51 -6.56 -4.34
N GLY A 64 -3.83 -5.54 -3.81
CA GLY A 64 -4.05 -5.08 -2.42
C GLY A 64 -3.33 -5.89 -1.34
N ILE A 65 -2.48 -6.87 -1.67
CA ILE A 65 -1.81 -7.74 -0.68
C ILE A 65 -1.04 -6.97 0.40
N LEU A 66 -0.46 -5.82 0.06
CA LEU A 66 0.32 -5.03 1.01
C LEU A 66 -0.52 -4.57 2.22
N SER A 67 -1.79 -4.21 2.00
CA SER A 67 -2.71 -3.79 3.08
C SER A 67 -3.03 -4.91 4.07
N THR A 68 -2.81 -6.17 3.69
CA THR A 68 -2.98 -7.33 4.58
C THR A 68 -1.72 -7.63 5.38
N LEU A 69 -0.57 -7.12 4.93
CA LEU A 69 0.74 -7.30 5.55
C LEU A 69 1.12 -6.11 6.45
N SER A 70 0.60 -4.91 6.17
CA SER A 70 0.88 -3.70 6.95
C SER A 70 0.09 -3.64 8.26
N ALA A 71 0.66 -2.97 9.27
CA ALA A 71 0.06 -2.83 10.59
C ALA A 71 -1.17 -1.91 10.60
N ASP A 72 -1.14 -0.83 9.82
CA ASP A 72 -2.25 0.13 9.67
C ASP A 72 -3.45 -0.45 8.92
N ARG A 73 -3.22 -1.51 8.13
CA ARG A 73 -4.22 -2.15 7.28
C ARG A 73 -4.98 -1.11 6.45
N GLU A 74 -4.27 -0.25 5.74
CA GLU A 74 -4.89 0.68 4.79
C GLU A 74 -4.43 0.39 3.36
N HIS A 75 -5.34 0.55 2.40
CA HIS A 75 -4.96 0.55 0.99
C HIS A 75 -4.22 1.84 0.64
N ARG A 76 -2.96 1.72 0.22
CA ARG A 76 -2.08 2.87 -0.12
C ARG A 76 -2.15 3.32 -1.58
N ALA A 77 -3.03 2.70 -2.35
CA ALA A 77 -3.31 3.01 -3.75
C ALA A 77 -4.70 2.48 -4.09
N SER A 78 -5.37 3.16 -5.02
CA SER A 78 -6.63 2.69 -5.59
C SER A 78 -6.37 1.79 -6.80
N VAL A 79 -7.28 0.86 -7.06
CA VAL A 79 -7.24 -0.02 -8.24
C VAL A 79 -8.57 0.07 -8.97
N LYS A 80 -8.52 0.37 -10.26
CA LYS A 80 -9.69 0.55 -11.13
C LYS A 80 -9.65 -0.44 -12.30
N ALA A 81 -10.78 -1.02 -12.66
CA ALA A 81 -10.94 -1.79 -13.88
C ALA A 81 -10.86 -0.86 -15.10
N GLU A 82 -9.93 -1.12 -16.02
CA GLU A 82 -9.79 -0.37 -17.28
C GLU A 82 -10.52 -1.07 -18.43
N THR A 83 -10.59 -2.39 -18.36
CA THR A 83 -11.47 -3.25 -19.16
C THR A 83 -12.43 -3.97 -18.23
N ASP A 84 -13.35 -4.74 -18.78
CA ASP A 84 -14.00 -5.78 -17.98
C ASP A 84 -12.89 -6.73 -17.49
N VAL A 85 -12.88 -7.02 -16.19
CA VAL A 85 -11.86 -7.85 -15.55
C VAL A 85 -12.50 -9.02 -14.83
N GLU A 86 -11.87 -10.18 -14.92
CA GLU A 86 -12.26 -11.35 -14.12
C GLU A 86 -11.39 -11.40 -12.87
N VAL A 87 -12.04 -11.47 -11.72
CA VAL A 87 -11.37 -11.53 -10.43
C VAL A 87 -11.93 -12.64 -9.57
N GLU A 88 -11.06 -13.22 -8.75
CA GLU A 88 -11.40 -14.16 -7.70
C GLU A 88 -11.15 -13.49 -6.35
N THR A 89 -12.08 -13.63 -5.41
CA THR A 89 -11.88 -13.13 -4.03
C THR A 89 -11.21 -14.20 -3.17
N ILE A 90 -10.12 -13.84 -2.51
CA ILE A 90 -9.38 -14.73 -1.61
C ILE A 90 -9.39 -14.15 -0.20
N TYR A 91 -9.96 -14.89 0.74
CA TYR A 91 -10.06 -14.46 2.15
C TYR A 91 -8.70 -14.43 2.83
N ILE A 92 -8.51 -13.47 3.73
CA ILE A 92 -7.24 -13.25 4.43
C ILE A 92 -6.83 -14.48 5.27
N ASP A 93 -7.79 -15.18 5.88
CA ASP A 93 -7.50 -16.40 6.67
C ASP A 93 -6.92 -17.52 5.83
N HIS A 94 -7.34 -17.64 4.56
CA HIS A 94 -6.78 -18.63 3.66
C HIS A 94 -5.29 -18.31 3.40
N ILE A 95 -4.97 -17.04 3.15
CA ILE A 95 -3.58 -16.59 2.94
C ILE A 95 -2.74 -16.83 4.20
N ARG A 96 -3.26 -16.45 5.37
CA ARG A 96 -2.58 -16.69 6.66
C ARG A 96 -2.37 -18.17 6.92
N GLY A 97 -3.36 -19.00 6.61
CA GLY A 97 -3.27 -20.46 6.70
C GLY A 97 -2.15 -21.03 5.83
N ILE A 98 -2.10 -20.64 4.55
CA ILE A 98 -1.05 -21.04 3.61
C ILE A 98 0.33 -20.62 4.17
N LEU A 99 0.49 -19.36 4.59
CA LEU A 99 1.76 -18.85 5.11
C LEU A 99 2.20 -19.56 6.40
N ALA A 100 1.27 -19.94 7.27
CA ALA A 100 1.57 -20.59 8.55
C ALA A 100 1.86 -22.10 8.42
N HIS A 101 1.16 -22.78 7.50
CA HIS A 101 1.10 -24.24 7.48
C HIS A 101 1.69 -24.87 6.22
N GLU A 102 1.64 -24.19 5.08
CA GLU A 102 2.09 -24.76 3.79
C GLU A 102 3.49 -24.28 3.41
N VAL A 103 3.96 -23.18 3.98
CA VAL A 103 5.34 -22.70 3.80
C VAL A 103 6.32 -23.63 4.53
N PRO A 104 7.28 -24.26 3.80
CA PRO A 104 8.33 -25.09 4.39
C PRO A 104 9.10 -24.33 5.47
N ARG A 105 9.44 -25.02 6.55
CA ARG A 105 10.09 -24.40 7.72
C ARG A 105 11.42 -23.74 7.35
N GLU A 106 12.10 -24.31 6.37
CA GLU A 106 13.42 -23.91 5.87
C GLU A 106 13.42 -22.51 5.25
N ILE A 107 12.29 -22.09 4.65
CA ILE A 107 12.18 -20.79 3.95
C ILE A 107 11.30 -19.78 4.70
N ARG A 108 10.68 -20.18 5.81
CA ARG A 108 9.73 -19.35 6.56
C ARG A 108 10.36 -18.06 7.08
N GLN A 109 11.57 -18.14 7.62
CA GLN A 109 12.30 -16.96 8.12
C GLN A 109 12.64 -15.99 6.97
N THR A 110 13.04 -16.52 5.82
CA THR A 110 13.32 -15.72 4.62
C THR A 110 12.07 -14.99 4.13
N ILE A 111 10.93 -15.69 4.06
CA ILE A 111 9.65 -15.09 3.66
C ILE A 111 9.23 -14.00 4.65
N GLN A 112 9.37 -14.24 5.96
CA GLN A 112 9.07 -13.25 6.98
C GLN A 112 9.94 -11.99 6.83
N ALA A 113 11.25 -12.16 6.65
CA ALA A 113 12.17 -11.04 6.40
C ALA A 113 11.82 -10.27 5.11
N MET A 114 11.40 -10.97 4.05
CA MET A 114 10.92 -10.32 2.83
C MET A 114 9.66 -9.49 3.07
N ILE A 115 8.69 -10.02 3.82
CA ILE A 115 7.45 -9.30 4.17
C ILE A 115 7.80 -8.01 4.93
N GLU A 116 8.64 -8.11 5.96
CA GLU A 116 9.10 -6.96 6.76
C GLU A 116 9.81 -5.91 5.89
N ALA A 117 10.74 -6.34 5.03
CA ALA A 117 11.45 -5.44 4.12
C ALA A 117 10.49 -4.73 3.14
N ILE A 118 9.48 -5.42 2.62
CA ILE A 118 8.47 -4.82 1.73
C ILE A 118 7.66 -3.75 2.47
N VAL A 119 7.21 -4.03 3.70
CA VAL A 119 6.44 -3.08 4.50
C VAL A 119 7.27 -1.83 4.82
N ILE A 120 8.50 -2.01 5.30
CA ILE A 120 9.41 -0.89 5.63
C ILE A 120 9.70 -0.05 4.38
N ALA A 121 10.01 -0.69 3.25
CA ALA A 121 10.32 0.03 2.01
C ALA A 121 9.13 0.87 1.52
N ASP A 122 7.91 0.38 1.70
CA ASP A 122 6.71 1.11 1.35
C ASP A 122 6.41 2.27 2.33
N GLU A 123 6.59 2.07 3.63
CA GLU A 123 6.49 3.14 4.64
C GLU A 123 7.48 4.27 4.34
N ILE A 124 8.74 3.95 4.02
CA ILE A 124 9.75 4.93 3.61
C ILE A 124 9.31 5.68 2.35
N LYS A 125 8.80 4.99 1.32
CA LYS A 125 8.29 5.64 0.10
C LYS A 125 7.12 6.56 0.40
N SER A 126 6.20 6.13 1.27
CA SER A 126 5.06 6.93 1.69
C SER A 126 5.50 8.18 2.46
N LEU A 127 6.47 8.05 3.36
CA LEU A 127 7.02 9.18 4.11
C LEU A 127 7.72 10.17 3.18
N ARG A 128 8.62 9.71 2.31
CA ARG A 128 9.30 10.58 1.32
C ARG A 128 8.31 11.37 0.47
N ARG A 129 7.23 10.73 0.04
CA ARG A 129 6.19 11.41 -0.73
C ARG A 129 5.41 12.42 0.09
N LYS A 130 5.02 12.10 1.33
CA LYS A 130 4.32 13.07 2.20
C LYS A 130 5.18 14.30 2.45
N LEU A 131 6.48 14.09 2.67
CA LEU A 131 7.46 15.17 2.83
C LEU A 131 7.62 16.00 1.54
N SER A 132 7.66 15.37 0.37
CA SER A 132 7.80 16.09 -0.92
C SER A 132 6.63 17.02 -1.26
N HIS A 133 5.48 16.81 -0.64
CA HIS A 133 4.30 17.67 -0.80
C HIS A 133 4.13 18.66 0.36
N MET A 134 5.04 18.66 1.35
CA MET A 134 5.00 19.70 2.37
C MET A 134 5.30 21.03 1.70
N PRO A 135 4.48 22.08 1.93
CA PRO A 135 4.82 23.41 1.47
C PRO A 135 6.16 23.80 2.09
N VAL A 136 6.91 24.70 1.46
CA VAL A 136 8.01 25.41 2.13
C VAL A 136 7.40 26.64 2.77
N VAL A 137 7.33 26.66 4.10
CA VAL A 137 6.81 27.77 4.88
C VAL A 137 7.98 28.58 5.40
N GLU A 138 8.12 29.80 4.89
CA GLU A 138 8.99 30.80 5.50
C GLU A 138 8.31 31.35 6.75
N LEU A 139 8.66 30.80 7.92
CA LEU A 139 8.15 31.30 9.20
C LEU A 139 8.99 32.50 9.66
N GLU A 140 8.45 33.70 9.49
CA GLU A 140 8.95 34.91 10.15
C GLU A 140 8.44 34.95 11.60
N ILE A 141 9.35 34.92 12.57
CA ILE A 141 9.02 34.97 14.00
C ILE A 141 9.19 36.43 14.46
N PRO A 142 8.10 37.16 14.78
CA PRO A 142 8.20 38.55 15.19
C PRO A 142 9.02 38.73 16.47
N GLU A 143 9.82 39.80 16.53
CA GLU A 143 10.60 40.11 17.72
C GLU A 143 9.76 40.59 18.90
N THR A 144 8.51 40.98 18.64
CA THR A 144 7.54 41.49 19.63
C THR A 144 6.86 40.38 20.44
N LEU A 145 7.14 39.11 20.13
CA LEU A 145 6.57 37.98 20.85
C LEU A 145 7.20 37.83 22.25
N ASP A 146 6.40 37.28 23.16
CA ASP A 146 6.89 36.81 24.44
C ASP A 146 8.10 35.85 24.26
N PRO A 147 9.14 35.92 25.11
CA PRO A 147 10.35 35.12 24.97
C PRO A 147 10.11 33.60 24.94
N GLU A 148 9.15 33.09 25.71
CA GLU A 148 8.85 31.66 25.77
C GLU A 148 8.18 31.20 24.48
N LEU A 149 7.21 31.98 23.98
CA LEU A 149 6.56 31.71 22.69
C LEU A 149 7.55 31.83 21.52
N LYS A 150 8.44 32.82 21.53
CA LYS A 150 9.51 32.98 20.55
C LYS A 150 10.42 31.75 20.53
N HIS A 151 10.76 31.21 21.70
CA HIS A 151 11.58 30.01 21.82
C HIS A 151 10.89 28.78 21.21
N ILE A 152 9.62 28.53 21.54
CA ILE A 152 8.84 27.40 21.01
C ILE A 152 8.73 27.46 19.48
N LEU A 153 8.40 28.63 18.93
CA LEU A 153 8.29 28.82 17.48
C LEU A 153 9.62 28.63 16.76
N THR A 154 10.73 29.01 17.41
CA THR A 154 12.07 28.81 16.85
C THR A 154 12.43 27.32 16.78
N GLU A 155 12.14 26.56 17.83
CA GLU A 155 12.39 25.11 17.84
C GLU A 155 11.50 24.37 16.84
N LEU A 156 10.23 24.76 16.71
CA LEU A 156 9.34 24.24 15.67
C LEU A 156 9.86 24.53 14.26
N ARG A 157 10.35 25.76 14.01
CA ARG A 157 10.96 26.13 12.74
C ARG A 157 12.19 25.27 12.42
N LYS A 158 13.11 25.08 13.37
CA LYS A 158 14.29 24.23 13.19
C LYS A 158 13.91 22.78 12.86
N LEU A 159 12.96 22.21 13.60
CA LEU A 159 12.48 20.85 13.35
C LEU A 159 11.89 20.71 11.95
N TYR A 160 11.09 21.69 11.53
CA TYR A 160 10.49 21.74 10.20
C TYR A 160 11.53 21.89 9.08
N GLU A 161 12.49 22.81 9.25
CA GLU A 161 13.63 22.98 8.34
C GLU A 161 14.46 21.70 8.23
N CYS A 162 14.77 21.02 9.34
CA CYS A 162 15.47 19.73 9.33
C CYS A 162 14.73 18.66 8.52
N LEU A 163 13.39 18.60 8.62
CA LEU A 163 12.58 17.61 7.92
C LEU A 163 12.48 17.88 6.40
N ILE A 164 12.49 19.15 6.00
CA ILE A 164 12.44 19.54 4.57
C ILE A 164 13.83 19.51 3.93
N TYR A 165 14.86 20.06 4.57
CA TYR A 165 16.19 20.18 3.95
C TYR A 165 16.99 18.87 3.91
N ASP A 166 16.75 17.91 4.83
CA ASP A 166 17.33 16.56 4.71
C ASP A 166 16.78 15.81 3.47
N GLN A 167 15.65 16.26 2.91
CA GLN A 167 15.12 15.78 1.64
C GLN A 167 15.96 16.25 0.44
N GLU A 168 16.38 17.52 0.42
CA GLU A 168 17.19 18.11 -0.67
C GLU A 168 18.60 17.50 -0.74
N CYS A 169 19.20 17.12 0.39
CA CYS A 169 20.53 16.50 0.43
C CYS A 169 20.58 15.08 -0.18
N ARG A 170 19.44 14.39 -0.35
CA ARG A 170 19.40 13.01 -0.87
C ARG A 170 19.05 12.88 -2.35
N GLU A 171 18.66 13.97 -3.03
CA GLU A 171 18.40 13.97 -4.47
C GLU A 171 19.66 14.27 -5.31
N GLN A 172 20.81 14.48 -4.66
CA GLN A 172 22.11 14.71 -5.31
C GLN A 172 23.00 13.44 -5.41
N PHE A 173 22.46 12.24 -5.10
CA PHE A 173 23.18 10.96 -5.20
C PHE A 173 22.39 9.90 -5.97
#